data_AF-A0A5C6DJV9-F1
#
_entry.id   AF-A0A5C6DJV9-F1
#
_cell.length_a   1.000
_cell.length_b   1.000
_cell.length_c   1.000
_cell.angle_alpha   90.00
_cell.angle_beta   90.00
_cell.angle_gamma   90.00
#
_symmetry.space_group_name_H-M   'P 1'
#
loop_
_entity.id
_entity.type
_entity.pdbx_description
1 polymer ?
#
loop_
_entity_poly.entity_id
_entity_poly.type
_entity_poly.pdbx_seq_one_letter_code
_entity_poly.pdbx_strand_id
1 'polypeptide(L)' 'MADSPLPVRDTLTEIARLLPTDASLEDVQYHLYVRQQVEAGLADEEAGRLISTHEMRKRLATHKSARENRG' A
#
# COMPACT_ATOMS: atom_id res chain seq x y z
N MET A 1 -3.33 -1.00 14.23
CA MET A 1 -2.16 -1.00 13.33
C MET A 1 -2.04 -2.43 12.87
N ALA A 2 -2.14 -2.71 11.57
CA ALA A 2 -1.87 -4.06 11.10
C ALA A 2 -0.37 -4.26 11.31
N ASP A 3 -0.01 -4.85 12.44
CA ASP A 3 1.37 -5.23 12.69
C ASP A 3 1.74 -6.23 11.61
N SER A 4 2.86 -5.96 10.94
CA SER A 4 3.45 -6.95 10.04
C SER A 4 3.63 -8.26 10.84
N PRO A 5 3.39 -9.44 10.25
CA PRO A 5 3.38 -10.70 11.00
C PRO A 5 4.75 -11.07 11.59
N LEU A 6 5.80 -10.29 11.30
CA LEU A 6 7.15 -10.44 11.82
C LEU A 6 7.57 -9.18 12.58
N PRO A 7 8.41 -9.30 13.63
CA PRO A 7 9.04 -8.17 14.30
C PRO A 7 9.71 -7.21 13.30
N VAL A 8 9.71 -5.91 13.60
CA VAL A 8 10.18 -4.86 12.67
C VAL A 8 11.59 -5.13 12.13
N ARG A 9 12.52 -5.60 12.98
CA ARG A 9 13.89 -5.94 12.57
C ARG A 9 13.93 -7.08 11.55
N ASP A 10 13.10 -8.10 11.76
CA ASP A 10 13.08 -9.28 10.91
C ASP A 10 12.41 -8.94 9.56
N THR A 11 11.35 -8.12 9.57
CA THR A 11 10.77 -7.53 8.36
C THR A 11 11.79 -6.73 7.54
N LEU A 12 12.58 -5.87 8.17
CA LEU A 12 13.65 -5.12 7.49
C LEU A 12 14.74 -6.04 6.94
N THR A 13 15.07 -7.11 7.66
CA THR A 13 16.07 -8.09 7.22
C THR A 13 15.61 -8.81 5.96
N GLU A 14 14.34 -9.23 5.88
CA GLU A 14 13.79 -9.87 4.68
C GLU A 14 13.76 -8.91 3.49
N ILE A 15 13.38 -7.65 3.70
CA ILE A 15 13.43 -6.64 2.63
C ILE A 15 14.85 -6.45 2.14
N ALA A 16 15.83 -6.32 3.06
CA ALA A 16 17.23 -6.15 2.69
C ALA A 16 17.79 -7.33 1.88
N ARG A 17 17.33 -8.57 2.12
CA ARG A 17 17.75 -9.75 1.34
C ARG A 17 17.28 -9.74 -0.11
N LEU A 18 16.19 -9.03 -0.41
CA LEU A 18 15.58 -8.98 -1.74
C LEU A 18 16.10 -7.80 -2.58
N LEU A 19 16.78 -6.85 -1.95
CA LEU A 19 17.29 -5.65 -2.60
C LEU A 19 18.66 -5.89 -3.24
N PRO A 20 18.96 -5.22 -4.37
CA PRO A 20 20.30 -5.21 -4.91
C PRO A 20 21.26 -4.46 -3.98
N THR A 21 22.55 -4.77 -4.05
CA THR A 21 23.58 -4.20 -3.16
C THR A 21 23.72 -2.68 -3.28
N ASP A 22 23.34 -2.11 -4.42
CA ASP A 22 23.36 -0.67 -4.71
C ASP A 22 22.01 0.02 -4.45
N ALA A 23 21.04 -0.68 -3.85
CA ALA A 23 19.75 -0.12 -3.48
C ALA A 23 19.91 1.10 -2.56
N SER A 24 19.11 2.11 -2.83
CA SER A 24 19.02 3.32 -2.01
C SER A 24 18.07 3.13 -0.82
N LEU A 25 18.11 4.06 0.13
CA LEU A 25 17.13 4.10 1.21
C LEU A 25 15.70 4.39 0.70
N GLU A 26 15.57 5.08 -0.44
CA GLU A 26 14.28 5.33 -1.09
C GLU A 26 13.67 4.02 -1.61
N ASP A 27 14.49 3.12 -2.17
CA ASP A 27 14.04 1.79 -2.59
C ASP A 27 13.51 1.00 -1.38
N VAL A 28 14.26 0.97 -0.28
CA VAL A 28 13.82 0.33 0.98
C VAL A 28 12.47 0.89 1.44
N GLN A 29 12.33 2.21 1.44
CA GLN A 29 11.10 2.88 1.84
C GLN A 29 9.93 2.55 0.91
N TYR A 30 10.17 2.50 -0.39
CA TYR A 30 9.16 2.09 -1.38
C TYR A 30 8.67 0.66 -1.13
N HIS A 31 9.59 -0.28 -0.88
CA HIS A 31 9.23 -1.67 -0.55
C HIS A 31 8.37 -1.75 0.72
N LEU A 32 8.73 -1.00 1.78
CA LEU A 32 7.94 -0.91 3.00
C LEU A 32 6.55 -0.32 2.75
N TYR A 33 6.46 0.72 1.93
CA TYR A 33 5.19 1.36 1.60
C TYR A 33 4.25 0.40 0.88
N VAL A 34 4.73 -0.27 -0.18
CA VAL A 34 3.93 -1.22 -0.96
C VAL A 34 3.43 -2.36 -0.09
N ARG A 35 4.31 -2.94 0.76
CA ARG A 35 3.92 -4.01 1.68
C ARG A 35 2.80 -3.56 2.63
N GLN A 36 2.90 -2.37 3.21
CA GLN A 36 1.86 -1.83 4.08
C GLN A 36 0.52 -1.65 3.34
N GLN A 37 0.54 -1.20 2.08
CA GLN A 37 -0.69 -1.08 1.29
C GLN A 37 -1.34 -2.44 1.03
N VAL A 38 -0.54 -3.48 0.77
CA VAL A 38 -1.04 -4.85 0.60
C VAL A 38 -1.63 -5.38 1.90
N GLU A 39 -0.92 -5.26 3.03
CA GLU A 39 -1.39 -5.69 4.34
C GLU A 39 -2.70 -4.97 4.74
N ALA A 40 -2.81 -3.67 4.46
CA ALA A 40 -4.03 -2.91 4.68
C ALA A 40 -5.20 -3.41 3.80
N GLY A 41 -4.95 -3.72 2.53
CA GLY A 41 -5.95 -4.27 1.62
C GLY A 41 -6.46 -5.64 2.06
N LEU A 42 -5.58 -6.51 2.53
CA LEU A 42 -5.95 -7.82 3.09
C LEU A 42 -6.79 -7.67 4.38
N ALA A 43 -6.42 -6.72 5.25
CA ALA A 43 -7.20 -6.43 6.45
C ALA A 43 -8.58 -5.79 6.12
N ASP A 44 -8.69 -5.05 5.01
CA ASP A 44 -9.97 -4.56 4.50
C ASP A 44 -10.84 -5.68 3.95
N GLU A 45 -10.25 -6.66 3.26
CA GLU A 45 -10.94 -7.88 2.82
C GLU A 45 -11.49 -8.68 4.01
N GLU A 46 -10.63 -9.02 4.97
CA GLU A 46 -11.01 -9.80 6.15
C GLU A 46 -12.14 -9.13 6.96
N ALA A 47 -12.11 -7.80 7.03
CA ALA A 47 -13.13 -7.03 7.72
C ALA A 47 -14.37 -6.70 6.86
N GLY A 48 -14.47 -7.23 5.63
CA GLY A 48 -15.63 -7.02 4.76
C GLY A 48 -15.81 -5.59 4.24
N ARG A 49 -14.72 -4.81 4.15
CA ARG A 49 -14.73 -3.39 3.70
C ARG A 49 -14.55 -3.22 2.19
N LEU A 50 -14.61 -4.30 1.42
CA LEU A 50 -14.47 -4.25 -0.04
C LEU A 50 -15.67 -3.57 -0.71
N ILE A 51 -15.40 -2.91 -1.82
CA ILE A 51 -16.41 -2.30 -2.68
C ILE A 51 -16.44 -2.99 -4.04
N SER A 52 -17.58 -2.91 -4.73
CA SER A 52 -17.68 -3.42 -6.10
C SER A 52 -16.84 -2.58 -7.08
N THR A 53 -16.42 -3.19 -8.18
CA THR A 53 -15.71 -2.47 -9.26
C THR A 53 -16.52 -1.29 -9.82
N HIS A 54 -17.85 -1.40 -9.83
CA HIS A 54 -18.74 -0.31 -10.24
C HIS A 54 -18.61 0.89 -9.29
N GLU A 55 -18.70 0.64 -7.99
CA GLU A 55 -18.57 1.67 -6.96
C GLU A 55 -17.17 2.30 -6.96
N MET A 56 -16.12 1.49 -7.14
CA MET A 56 -14.74 1.98 -7.30
C MET A 56 -14.61 2.96 -8.48
N ARG A 57 -15.14 2.62 -9.67
CA ARG A 57 -15.09 3.50 -10.85
C ARG A 57 -15.83 4.82 -10.62
N LYS A 58 -16.99 4.77 -9.95
CA LYS A 58 -17.76 5.96 -9.58
C LYS A 58 -16.94 6.90 -8.69
N ARG A 59 -16.28 6.37 -7.66
CA ARG A 59 -15.41 7.15 -6.76
C ARG A 59 -14.25 7.78 -7.50
N LEU A 60 -13.57 7.05 -8.39
CA LEU A 60 -12.47 7.58 -9.20
C LEU A 60 -12.91 8.73 -10.11
N ALA A 61 -14.08 8.60 -10.75
CA ALA A 61 -14.63 9.65 -11.61
C ALA A 61 -14.93 10.95 -10.82
N THR A 62 -15.55 10.84 -9.64
CA THR A 62 -15.84 12.00 -8.79
C THR A 62 -14.58 12.76 -8.38
N HIS A 63 -13.51 12.05 -8.02
CA HIS A 63 -12.25 12.67 -7.64
C HIS A 63 -11.56 13.37 -8.82
N LYS A 64 -11.72 12.85 -10.05
CA LYS A 64 -11.18 13.49 -11.27
C LYS A 64 -11.84 14.86 -11.51
N SER A 65 -13.18 14.90 -11.52
CA SER A 65 -13.92 16.14 -11.75
C SER A 65 -13.73 17.18 -10.65
N ALA A 66 -13.52 16.76 -9.40
CA ALA A 66 -13.24 17.65 -8.27
C ALA A 66 -11.83 18.27 -8.28
N ARG A 67 -10.91 17.73 -9.09
CA ARG A 67 -9.57 18.29 -9.34
C ARG A 67 -9.59 19.23 -10.55
N GLU A 68 -10.40 18.94 -11.55
CA GLU A 68 -10.58 19.78 -12.74
C GLU A 68 -11.28 21.12 -12.42
N ASN A 69 -12.26 21.14 -11.50
CA ASN A 69 -12.94 22.37 -11.08
C ASN A 69 -12.13 23.27 -10.11
N ARG A 70 -10.90 22.89 -9.74
CA ARG A 70 -10.04 23.61 -8.78
C ARG A 70 -8.84 24.31 -9.43
N GLY A 71 -8.70 24.24 -10.75
CA GLY A 71 -7.76 25.02 -11.55
C GLY A 71 -8.48 26.11 -12.32
#